data_AF-A0A7V3QX42-F1
#
_entry.id   AF-A0A7V3QX42-F1
#
_cell.length_a   1.000
_cell.length_b   1.000
_cell.length_c   1.000
_cell.angle_alpha   90.00
_cell.angle_beta   90.00
_cell.angle_gamma   90.00
#
_symmetry.space_group_name_H-M   'P 1'
#
loop_
_entity.id
_entity.type
_entity.pdbx_description
1 polymer ?
#
loop_
_entity_poly.entity_id
_entity_poly.type
_entity_poly.pdbx_seq_one_letter_code
_entity_poly.pdbx_strand_id
1 'polypeptide(L)'
;MSHRGHQDKASALLSFAVPEVSDSRKESTDESGRAIQAMPAERGHGLAGYRTVPTEPGFIRRAAGEWFAGEDRRGLVVNGGSAVWDWTAEAVEPLPDRPLPGFEALLLWLFYQEIGPAAMLHREPCLSGQA
;
A
#
# COMPACT_ATOMS: atom_id res chain seq x y z
N MET A 1 25.46 -11.01 -8.69
CA MET A 1 24.59 -10.29 -9.65
C MET A 1 24.27 -8.93 -9.04
N SER A 2 24.61 -7.82 -9.68
CA SER A 2 24.47 -6.49 -9.08
C SER A 2 23.05 -5.94 -9.20
N HIS A 3 22.61 -5.15 -8.22
CA HIS A 3 21.31 -4.46 -8.18
C HIS A 3 20.95 -3.72 -9.48
N ARG A 4 21.96 -3.18 -10.18
CA ARG A 4 21.79 -2.47 -11.46
C ARG A 4 21.23 -3.34 -12.58
N GLY A 5 21.62 -4.61 -12.66
CA GLY A 5 21.13 -5.50 -13.72
C GLY A 5 19.64 -5.87 -13.61
N HIS A 6 19.01 -5.66 -12.44
CA HIS A 6 17.57 -5.81 -12.24
C HIS A 6 16.80 -4.53 -12.60
N GLN A 7 17.40 -3.36 -12.37
CA GLN A 7 16.80 -2.06 -12.69
C GLN A 7 16.50 -1.90 -14.19
N ASP A 8 17.40 -2.37 -15.05
CA ASP A 8 17.24 -2.27 -16.52
C ASP A 8 16.09 -3.12 -17.08
N LYS A 9 15.61 -4.12 -16.34
CA LYS A 9 14.41 -4.93 -16.67
C LYS A 9 13.14 -4.44 -15.95
N ALA A 10 13.28 -3.56 -14.96
CA ALA A 10 12.21 -3.07 -14.10
C ALA A 10 11.58 -1.75 -14.60
N SER A 11 11.97 -1.26 -15.77
CA SER A 11 11.45 -0.04 -16.43
C SER A 11 9.99 -0.15 -16.89
N ALA A 12 9.21 -1.09 -16.34
CA ALA A 12 7.80 -1.19 -16.63
C ALA A 12 7.04 -0.20 -15.76
N LEU A 13 6.33 0.72 -16.41
CA LEU A 13 5.35 1.55 -15.72
C LEU A 13 4.32 0.62 -15.05
N LEU A 14 4.18 0.78 -13.74
CA LEU A 14 3.20 0.05 -12.94
C LEU A 14 1.94 0.89 -12.81
N SER A 15 0.80 0.21 -12.81
CA SER A 15 -0.46 0.80 -12.38
C SER A 15 -0.60 0.61 -10.88
N PHE A 16 -1.08 1.60 -10.12
CA PHE A 16 -1.32 1.43 -8.69
C PHE A 16 -2.73 1.86 -8.29
N ALA A 17 -3.24 1.26 -7.22
CA ALA A 17 -4.48 1.66 -6.59
C ALA A 17 -4.24 2.12 -5.15
N VAL A 18 -5.02 3.11 -4.72
CA VAL A 18 -4.89 3.71 -3.39
C VAL A 18 -6.26 3.70 -2.70
N PRO A 19 -6.57 2.68 -1.88
CA PRO A 19 -7.68 2.77 -0.94
C PRO A 19 -7.29 3.69 0.21
N GLU A 20 -8.13 4.69 0.46
CA GLU A 20 -8.13 5.38 1.75
C GLU A 20 -9.08 4.63 2.68
N VAL A 21 -8.54 3.96 3.70
CA VAL A 21 -9.31 3.21 4.68
C VAL A 21 -9.74 4.15 5.82
N SER A 22 -11.00 4.56 5.80
CA SER A 22 -11.56 5.47 6.80
C SER A 22 -13.10 5.46 6.81
N ASP A 23 -13.68 5.59 8.01
CA ASP A 23 -15.14 5.77 8.17
C ASP A 23 -15.57 7.25 8.16
N SER A 24 -14.62 8.19 8.26
CA SER A 24 -14.92 9.62 8.44
C SER A 24 -14.23 10.53 7.42
N ARG A 25 -13.10 10.13 6.85
CA ARG A 25 -12.42 10.92 5.81
C ARG A 25 -13.16 10.84 4.48
N LYS A 26 -13.17 11.98 3.80
CA LYS A 26 -13.58 12.09 2.40
C LYS A 26 -12.33 12.34 1.56
N GLU A 27 -12.41 12.08 0.26
CA GLU A 27 -11.37 12.42 -0.71
C GLU A 27 -10.92 13.90 -0.65
N SER A 28 -11.85 14.80 -0.33
CA SER A 28 -11.55 16.23 -0.17
C SER A 28 -10.67 16.55 1.05
N THR A 29 -10.49 15.60 1.98
CA THR A 29 -9.72 15.75 3.23
C THR A 29 -8.55 14.76 3.33
N ASP A 30 -8.33 13.93 2.32
CA ASP A 30 -7.27 12.94 2.32
C ASP A 30 -5.98 13.50 1.68
N GLU A 31 -5.15 14.14 2.51
CA GLU A 31 -3.86 14.69 2.09
C GLU A 31 -2.84 13.59 1.77
N SER A 32 -2.85 12.50 2.54
CA SER A 32 -1.94 11.37 2.36
C SER A 32 -2.21 10.63 1.06
N GLY A 33 -3.48 10.32 0.75
CA GLY A 33 -3.83 9.69 -0.51
C GLY A 33 -3.55 10.58 -1.72
N ARG A 34 -3.64 11.91 -1.60
CA ARG A 34 -3.18 12.82 -2.67
C ARG A 34 -1.67 12.74 -2.88
N ALA A 35 -0.89 12.73 -1.81
CA ALA A 35 0.56 12.60 -1.90
C ALA A 35 0.96 11.26 -2.56
N ILE A 36 0.33 10.16 -2.15
CA ILE A 36 0.56 8.82 -2.69
C ILE A 36 0.14 8.72 -4.17
N GLN A 37 -0.88 9.48 -4.60
CA GLN A 37 -1.24 9.57 -6.02
C GLN A 37 -0.22 10.40 -6.83
N ALA A 38 0.27 11.51 -6.28
CA ALA A 38 1.16 12.42 -6.99
C ALA A 38 2.57 11.84 -7.18
N MET A 39 3.18 11.28 -6.13
CA MET A 39 4.60 10.88 -6.15
C MET A 39 4.95 9.84 -7.23
N PRO A 40 4.15 8.79 -7.47
CA PRO A 40 4.42 7.84 -8.55
C PRO A 40 4.04 8.40 -9.92
N ALA A 41 2.97 9.21 -10.00
CA ALA A 41 2.55 9.84 -11.25
C ALA A 41 3.62 10.79 -11.82
N GLU A 42 4.30 11.55 -10.95
CA GLU A 42 5.45 12.39 -11.33
C GLU A 42 6.61 11.58 -11.93
N ARG A 43 6.68 10.27 -11.65
CA ARG A 43 7.68 9.33 -12.18
C ARG A 43 7.16 8.50 -13.36
N GLY A 44 5.96 8.80 -13.86
CA GLY A 44 5.34 8.16 -15.01
C GLY A 44 4.48 6.92 -14.70
N HIS A 45 4.31 6.54 -13.43
CA HIS A 45 3.43 5.42 -13.06
C HIS A 45 1.95 5.77 -13.29
N GLY A 46 1.14 4.78 -13.66
CA GLY A 46 -0.29 4.96 -13.89
C GLY A 46 -1.10 4.82 -12.61
N LEU A 47 -2.12 5.65 -12.42
CA LEU A 47 -3.11 5.44 -11.36
C LEU A 47 -4.26 4.61 -11.92
N ALA A 48 -4.42 3.36 -11.46
CA ALA A 48 -5.54 2.50 -11.84
C ALA A 48 -6.85 2.93 -11.16
N GLY A 49 -6.76 3.55 -9.97
CA GLY A 49 -7.92 4.09 -9.29
C GLY A 49 -7.63 4.50 -7.85
N TYR A 50 -8.48 5.38 -7.34
CA TYR A 50 -8.51 5.82 -5.95
C TYR A 50 -9.95 5.71 -5.44
N ARG A 51 -10.14 5.25 -4.21
CA ARG A 51 -11.46 5.29 -3.54
C ARG A 51 -11.31 5.22 -2.03
N THR A 52 -12.23 5.87 -1.30
CA THR A 52 -12.37 5.64 0.14
C THR A 52 -13.09 4.30 0.37
N VAL A 53 -12.58 3.52 1.32
CA VAL A 53 -13.11 2.21 1.72
C VAL A 53 -13.38 2.23 3.22
N PRO A 54 -14.54 1.74 3.70
CA PRO A 54 -14.81 1.58 5.13
C PRO A 54 -13.76 0.68 5.82
N THR A 55 -13.56 0.87 7.12
CA THR A 55 -12.58 0.11 7.92
C THR A 55 -12.95 -1.37 8.09
N GLU A 56 -14.18 -1.76 7.75
CA GLU A 56 -14.64 -3.13 7.89
C GLU A 56 -13.92 -4.08 6.90
N PRO A 57 -13.31 -5.19 7.38
CA PRO A 57 -12.48 -6.09 6.58
C PRO A 57 -13.11 -6.61 5.29
N GLY A 58 -14.44 -6.78 5.27
CA GLY A 58 -15.17 -7.23 4.08
C GLY A 58 -15.03 -6.27 2.90
N PHE A 59 -15.11 -4.96 3.17
CA PHE A 59 -14.98 -3.93 2.14
C PHE A 59 -13.54 -3.79 1.64
N ILE A 60 -12.55 -3.89 2.53
CA ILE A 60 -11.13 -3.85 2.18
C ILE A 60 -10.77 -5.02 1.26
N ARG A 61 -11.16 -6.26 1.64
CA ARG A 61 -10.92 -7.45 0.81
C ARG A 61 -11.57 -7.37 -0.56
N ARG A 62 -12.82 -6.90 -0.61
CA ARG A 62 -13.52 -6.70 -1.88
C ARG A 62 -12.81 -5.67 -2.75
N ALA A 63 -12.34 -4.57 -2.17
CA ALA A 63 -11.58 -3.55 -2.89
C ALA A 63 -10.26 -4.06 -3.46
N ALA A 64 -9.48 -4.75 -2.63
CA ALA A 64 -8.25 -5.39 -3.06
C ALA A 64 -8.53 -6.37 -4.21
N GLY A 65 -9.52 -7.26 -4.06
CA GLY A 65 -9.90 -8.24 -5.08
C GLY A 65 -10.34 -7.60 -6.41
N GLU A 66 -11.17 -6.55 -6.37
CA GLU A 66 -11.61 -5.81 -7.56
C GLU A 66 -10.42 -5.17 -8.30
N TRP A 67 -9.40 -4.70 -7.58
CA TRP A 67 -8.20 -4.14 -8.20
C TRP A 67 -7.26 -5.20 -8.74
N PHE A 68 -7.07 -6.32 -8.04
CA PHE A 68 -6.25 -7.43 -8.51
C PHE A 68 -6.88 -8.26 -9.63
N ALA A 69 -8.20 -8.15 -9.86
CA ALA A 69 -8.89 -8.86 -10.93
C ALA A 69 -8.59 -8.34 -12.37
N GLY A 70 -7.81 -7.27 -12.52
CA GLY A 70 -7.43 -6.74 -13.83
C GLY A 70 -6.11 -7.30 -14.38
N GLU A 71 -5.93 -7.26 -15.70
CA GLU A 71 -4.82 -7.92 -16.42
C GLU A 71 -3.45 -7.19 -16.36
N ASP A 72 -3.36 -6.03 -15.71
CA ASP A 72 -2.13 -5.22 -15.70
C ASP A 72 -1.23 -5.50 -14.49
N ARG A 73 0.06 -5.14 -14.59
CA ARG A 73 0.99 -5.12 -13.44
C ARG A 73 0.52 -4.09 -12.41
N ARG A 74 -0.04 -4.54 -11.28
CA ARG A 74 -0.60 -3.65 -10.26
C ARG A 74 0.14 -3.69 -8.93
N GLY A 75 0.44 -2.52 -8.38
CA GLY A 75 0.74 -2.34 -6.96
C GLY A 75 -0.51 -1.85 -6.23
N LEU A 76 -0.72 -2.31 -5.00
CA LEU A 76 -1.75 -1.76 -4.13
C LEU A 76 -1.05 -1.03 -2.98
N VAL A 77 -1.32 0.26 -2.83
CA VAL A 77 -0.80 1.06 -1.71
C VAL A 77 -1.98 1.47 -0.85
N VAL A 78 -2.19 0.75 0.25
CA VAL A 78 -3.25 1.05 1.20
C VAL A 78 -2.78 2.15 2.15
N ASN A 79 -3.62 3.17 2.32
CA ASN A 79 -3.39 4.23 3.28
C ASN A 79 -4.59 4.37 4.22
N GLY A 80 -4.34 4.74 5.47
CA GLY A 80 -5.35 4.75 6.53
C GLY A 80 -5.17 3.58 7.48
N GLY A 81 -6.12 3.42 8.40
CA GLY A 81 -6.09 2.27 9.29
C GLY A 81 -5.06 2.30 10.45
N SER A 82 -4.09 3.19 10.56
CA SER A 82 -3.06 3.09 11.63
C SER A 82 -3.50 3.16 13.12
N ALA A 83 -4.80 3.20 13.43
CA ALA A 83 -5.28 3.11 14.80
C ALA A 83 -5.01 1.71 15.38
N VAL A 84 -4.74 1.63 16.69
CA VAL A 84 -4.49 0.36 17.41
C VAL A 84 -5.61 -0.69 17.23
N TRP A 85 -6.82 -0.25 16.88
CA TRP A 85 -8.04 -1.06 16.71
C TRP A 85 -8.38 -1.38 15.26
N ASP A 86 -7.48 -1.09 14.34
CA ASP A 86 -7.73 -1.31 12.93
C ASP A 86 -7.43 -2.73 12.49
N TRP A 87 -8.16 -3.13 11.46
CA TRP A 87 -8.19 -4.48 10.91
C TRP A 87 -7.65 -4.53 9.48
N THR A 88 -6.98 -3.47 9.01
CA THR A 88 -6.46 -3.39 7.64
C THR A 88 -5.43 -4.49 7.40
N ALA A 89 -4.49 -4.68 8.32
CA ALA A 89 -3.50 -5.76 8.24
C ALA A 89 -4.17 -7.14 8.14
N GLU A 90 -5.12 -7.44 9.04
CA GLU A 90 -5.86 -8.70 9.09
C GLU A 90 -6.80 -8.89 7.89
N ALA A 91 -7.21 -7.81 7.22
CA ALA A 91 -8.00 -7.86 6.00
C ALA A 91 -7.15 -8.23 4.78
N VAL A 92 -5.88 -7.82 4.76
CA VAL A 92 -4.94 -8.00 3.65
C VAL A 92 -4.12 -9.31 3.77
N GLU A 93 -3.83 -9.77 4.99
CA GLU A 93 -3.09 -11.00 5.27
C GLU A 93 -3.62 -12.30 4.60
N PRO A 94 -4.94 -12.49 4.36
CA PRO A 94 -5.45 -13.67 3.67
C PRO A 94 -5.17 -13.70 2.16
N LEU A 95 -4.57 -12.65 1.59
CA LEU A 95 -4.20 -12.63 0.18
C LEU A 95 -3.07 -13.65 -0.08
N PRO A 96 -3.04 -14.33 -1.25
CA PRO A 96 -2.09 -15.40 -1.58
C PRO A 96 -0.67 -14.88 -1.87
N ASP A 97 -0.20 -13.92 -1.09
CA ASP A 97 1.03 -13.18 -1.30
C ASP A 97 2.10 -13.58 -0.28
N ARG A 98 3.36 -13.26 -0.58
CA ARG A 98 4.48 -13.51 0.33
C ARG A 98 4.86 -12.24 1.08
N PRO A 99 5.08 -12.30 2.41
CA PRO A 99 5.53 -11.14 3.16
C PRO A 99 6.94 -10.70 2.71
N LEU A 100 7.18 -9.38 2.79
CA LEU A 100 8.45 -8.71 2.48
C LEU A 100 9.09 -8.17 3.77
N PRO A 101 9.61 -9.05 4.66
CA PRO A 101 10.10 -8.63 5.98
C PRO A 101 11.27 -7.65 5.91
N GLY A 102 12.07 -7.69 4.82
CA GLY A 102 13.14 -6.73 4.60
C GLY A 102 12.65 -5.30 4.34
N PHE A 103 11.49 -5.15 3.69
CA PHE A 103 10.87 -3.84 3.50
C PHE A 103 10.33 -3.31 4.82
N GLU A 104 9.60 -4.15 5.57
CA GLU A 104 9.04 -3.80 6.88
C GLU A 104 10.11 -3.36 7.87
N ALA A 105 11.25 -4.07 7.91
CA ALA A 105 12.38 -3.70 8.78
C ALA A 105 12.99 -2.34 8.42
N LEU A 106 13.11 -2.04 7.11
CA LEU A 106 13.62 -0.74 6.65
C LEU A 106 12.64 0.39 6.95
N LEU A 107 11.34 0.16 6.72
CA LEU A 107 10.30 1.13 7.04
C LEU A 107 10.25 1.42 8.54
N LEU A 108 10.32 0.38 9.38
CA LEU A 108 10.38 0.52 10.83
C LEU A 108 11.62 1.30 11.28
N TRP A 109 12.77 1.07 10.64
CA TRP A 109 13.98 1.85 10.91
C TRP A 109 13.79 3.33 10.54
N LEU A 110 13.20 3.64 9.39
CA LEU A 110 12.90 5.02 8.97
C LEU A 110 11.94 5.70 9.95
N PHE A 111 10.85 5.02 10.34
CA PHE A 111 9.92 5.55 11.35
C PHE A 111 10.59 5.74 12.70
N TYR A 112 11.49 4.84 13.12
CA TYR A 112 12.21 5.02 14.37
C TYR A 112 13.09 6.28 14.36
N GLN A 113 13.66 6.65 13.21
CA GLN A 113 14.41 7.91 13.07
C GLN A 113 13.51 9.14 13.18
N GLU A 114 12.23 9.05 12.79
CA GLU A 114 11.30 10.17 12.73
C GLU A 114 10.47 10.33 14.01
N ILE A 115 9.87 9.24 14.50
CA ILE A 115 8.92 9.21 15.63
C ILE A 115 9.42 8.40 16.83
N GLY A 116 10.65 7.89 16.78
CA GLY A 116 11.28 7.19 17.90
C GLY A 116 10.56 5.88 18.27
N PRO A 117 10.47 5.55 19.57
CA PRO A 117 9.83 4.31 20.04
C PRO A 117 8.38 4.12 19.58
N ALA A 118 7.66 5.20 19.24
CA ALA A 118 6.29 5.11 18.72
C ALA A 118 6.20 4.31 17.41
N ALA A 119 7.31 4.19 16.66
CA ALA A 119 7.41 3.34 15.47
C ALA A 119 7.05 1.87 15.74
N MET A 120 7.24 1.39 16.98
CA MET A 120 6.89 0.01 17.37
C MET A 120 5.38 -0.29 17.28
N LEU A 121 4.53 0.74 17.15
CA LEU A 121 3.09 0.60 16.94
C LEU A 121 2.70 0.38 15.48
N HIS A 122 3.66 0.41 14.54
CA HIS A 122 3.40 0.11 13.14
C HIS A 122 3.11 -1.39 12.96
N ARG A 123 1.97 -1.72 12.32
CA ARG A 123 1.48 -3.09 12.16
C ARG A 123 1.20 -3.50 10.71
N GLU A 124 1.44 -2.60 9.75
CA GLU A 124 1.00 -2.80 8.36
C GLU A 124 1.99 -3.70 7.59
N PRO A 125 1.54 -4.84 7.04
CA PRO A 125 2.40 -5.75 6.32
C PRO A 125 2.70 -5.23 4.91
N CYS A 126 3.88 -5.58 4.39
CA CYS A 126 4.20 -5.42 2.98
C CYS A 126 4.22 -6.79 2.30
N LEU A 127 3.39 -6.99 1.29
CA LEU A 127 3.24 -8.27 0.60
C LEU A 127 3.70 -8.15 -0.86
N SER A 128 4.36 -9.20 -1.36
CA SER A 128 4.68 -9.33 -2.78
C SER A 128 3.61 -10.17 -3.48
N GLY A 129 2.98 -9.58 -4.50
CA GLY A 129 2.09 -10.28 -5.44
C GLY A 129 2.81 -11.42 -6.16
N GLN A 130 2.31 -12.66 -6.05
CA GLN A 130 2.63 -13.70 -7.02
C GLN A 130 1.61 -13.61 -8.16
N ALA A 131 2.04 -13.03 -9.30
CA ALA A 131 1.32 -13.20 -10.56
C ALA A 131 1.37 -14.66 -11.03
#